data_AF-A0A924B8E9-F1
#
_entry.id   AF-A0A924B8E9-F1
#
_cell.length_a   1.000
_cell.length_b   1.000
_cell.length_c   1.000
_cell.angle_alpha   90.00
_cell.angle_beta   90.00
_cell.angle_gamma   90.00
#
_symmetry.space_group_name_H-M   'P 1'
#
loop_
_entity.id
_entity.type
_entity.pdbx_description
1 polymer ?
#
loop_
_entity_poly.entity_id
_entity_poly.type
_entity_poly.pdbx_seq_one_letter_code
_entity_poly.pdbx_strand_id
1 'polypeptide(L)' 'MKSWVDSIQKELGLNVTIDVDSILDVARDAAHAVERPAAPVTTYLLGIAVANGHDLHEACDKIAALAKAWPKSE' A
#
# COMPACT_ATOMS: atom_id res chain seq x y z
N MET A 1 -3.28 1.85 15.98
CA MET A 1 -3.29 1.12 14.68
C MET A 1 -3.92 -0.25 14.80
N LYS A 2 -3.39 -1.18 15.61
CA LYS A 2 -3.98 -2.53 15.77
C LYS A 2 -5.49 -2.52 16.06
N SER A 3 -5.93 -1.79 17.08
CA SER A 3 -7.36 -1.67 17.43
C SER A 3 -8.25 -1.11 16.31
N TRP A 4 -7.69 -0.27 15.44
CA TRP A 4 -8.42 0.30 14.30
C TRP A 4 -8.57 -0.71 13.16
N VAL A 5 -7.47 -1.41 12.82
CA VAL A 5 -7.47 -2.50 11.84
C VAL A 5 -8.45 -3.59 12.28
N ASP A 6 -8.40 -4.02 13.54
CA ASP A 6 -9.32 -5.02 14.09
C ASP A 6 -10.78 -4.58 13.98
N SER A 7 -11.08 -3.29 14.20
CA SER A 7 -12.44 -2.74 14.06
C SER A 7 -12.92 -2.77 12.60
N ILE A 8 -12.07 -2.38 11.65
CA ILE A 8 -12.40 -2.45 10.21
C ILE A 8 -12.62 -3.89 9.78
N GLN A 9 -11.75 -4.81 10.20
CA GLN A 9 -11.89 -6.22 9.87
C GLN A 9 -13.22 -6.78 10.38
N LYS A 10 -13.59 -6.45 11.61
CA LYS A 10 -14.87 -6.84 12.18
C LYS A 10 -16.06 -6.27 11.38
N GLU A 11 -16.02 -4.99 11.05
CA GLU A 11 -17.10 -4.31 10.33
C GLU A 11 -17.29 -4.86 8.92
N LEU A 12 -16.19 -5.19 8.24
CA LEU A 12 -16.19 -5.69 6.86
C LEU A 12 -16.22 -7.22 6.76
N GLY A 13 -16.26 -7.93 7.89
CA GLY A 13 -16.24 -9.41 7.92
C GLY A 13 -14.93 -10.01 7.37
N LEU A 14 -13.82 -9.31 7.52
CA LEU A 14 -12.50 -9.74 7.06
C LEU A 14 -11.76 -10.50 8.15
N ASN A 15 -10.96 -11.49 7.75
CA ASN A 15 -10.02 -12.18 8.62
C ASN A 15 -8.69 -12.35 7.89
N VAL A 16 -7.89 -11.29 7.88
CA VAL A 16 -6.63 -11.21 7.15
C VAL A 16 -5.51 -10.77 8.08
N THR A 17 -4.33 -11.37 7.91
CA THR A 17 -3.10 -10.84 8.51
C THR A 17 -2.51 -9.85 7.53
N ILE A 18 -2.23 -8.63 8.00
CA ILE A 18 -1.64 -7.57 7.18
C ILE A 18 -0.33 -7.10 7.79
N ASP A 19 0.66 -6.86 6.94
CA ASP A 19 1.86 -6.12 7.31
C ASP A 19 1.61 -4.62 7.11
N VAL A 20 1.25 -3.95 8.20
CA VAL A 20 0.94 -2.52 8.20
C VAL A 20 2.17 -1.68 7.86
N ASP A 21 3.35 -2.09 8.30
CA ASP A 21 4.57 -1.30 8.11
C ASP A 21 4.97 -1.28 6.63
N SER A 22 4.93 -2.43 5.95
CA SER A 22 5.15 -2.52 4.51
C SER A 22 4.16 -1.65 3.71
N ILE A 23 2.88 -1.64 4.08
CA ILE A 23 1.86 -0.82 3.41
C ILE A 23 2.16 0.68 3.59
N LEU A 24 2.55 1.09 4.80
CA LEU A 24 2.87 2.49 5.11
C LEU A 24 4.17 2.96 4.45
N ASP A 25 5.17 2.09 4.32
CA ASP A 25 6.42 2.40 3.64
C ASP A 25 6.18 2.64 2.14
N VAL A 26 5.38 1.80 1.48
CA VAL A 26 5.02 2.01 0.06
C VAL A 26 4.19 3.27 -0.14
N ALA A 27 3.26 3.57 0.78
CA ALA A 27 2.50 4.81 0.75
C ALA A 27 3.43 6.03 0.85
N ARG A 28 4.43 5.98 1.75
CA ARG A 28 5.44 7.02 1.94
C ARG A 28 6.26 7.22 0.67
N ASP A 29 6.76 6.14 0.08
CA ASP A 29 7.55 6.20 -1.16
C ASP A 29 6.76 6.84 -2.30
N ALA A 30 5.49 6.45 -2.48
CA ALA A 30 4.62 7.05 -3.49
C ALA A 30 4.37 8.54 -3.24
N ALA A 31 4.04 8.93 -2.00
CA ALA A 31 3.79 10.34 -1.66
C ALA A 31 5.01 11.24 -1.85
N HIS A 32 6.22 10.71 -1.60
CA HIS A 32 7.45 11.47 -1.71
C HIS A 32 8.01 11.53 -3.13
N ALA A 33 7.88 10.45 -3.90
CA ALA A 33 8.48 10.36 -5.22
C ALA A 33 7.58 10.86 -6.36
N VAL A 34 6.25 10.75 -6.19
CA VAL A 34 5.27 11.13 -7.22
C VAL A 34 4.59 12.45 -6.83
N GLU A 35 3.65 12.39 -5.89
CA GLU A 35 2.98 13.53 -5.28
C GLU A 35 2.16 13.06 -4.07
N ARG A 36 1.78 13.96 -3.16
CA ARG A 36 1.05 13.58 -1.94
C ARG A 36 -0.23 12.75 -2.20
N PRO A 37 -1.06 13.05 -3.21
CA PRO A 37 -2.22 12.22 -3.55
C PRO A 37 -1.90 10.79 -3.98
N ALA A 38 -0.66 10.48 -4.37
CA ALA A 38 -0.29 9.15 -4.82
C ALA A 38 -0.36 8.10 -3.70
N ALA A 39 -0.12 8.46 -2.43
CA ALA A 39 -0.18 7.51 -1.30
C ALA A 39 -1.51 6.71 -1.21
N PRO A 40 -2.69 7.36 -1.09
CA PRO A 40 -3.95 6.63 -1.00
C PRO A 40 -4.30 5.87 -2.28
N VAL A 41 -3.98 6.39 -3.46
CA VAL A 41 -4.23 5.70 -4.74
C VAL A 41 -3.37 4.44 -4.86
N THR A 42 -2.09 4.55 -4.53
CA THR A 42 -1.14 3.43 -4.56
C THR A 42 -1.56 2.32 -3.59
N THR A 43 -1.93 2.66 -2.35
CA THR A 43 -2.34 1.65 -1.36
C THR A 43 -3.67 0.98 -1.72
N TYR A 44 -4.60 1.70 -2.37
CA TYR A 44 -5.81 1.11 -2.92
C TYR A 44 -5.47 0.07 -4.01
N LEU A 45 -4.61 0.43 -4.97
CA LEU A 45 -4.18 -0.49 -6.03
C LEU A 45 -3.39 -1.69 -5.50
N LEU A 46 -2.55 -1.49 -4.48
CA LEU A 46 -1.87 -2.58 -3.77
C LEU A 46 -2.89 -3.57 -3.19
N GLY A 47 -3.93 -3.07 -2.53
CA GLY A 47 -5.03 -3.90 -2.01
C GLY A 47 -5.73 -4.70 -3.11
N ILE A 48 -6.01 -4.08 -4.27
CA ILE A 48 -6.59 -4.76 -5.43
C ILE A 48 -5.63 -5.84 -5.98
N ALA A 49 -4.33 -5.57 -6.06
CA ALA A 49 -3.35 -6.55 -6.53
C ALA A 49 -3.30 -7.78 -5.61
N VAL A 50 -3.22 -7.57 -4.29
CA VAL A 50 -3.21 -8.67 -3.31
C VAL A 50 -4.52 -9.46 -3.36
N ALA A 51 -5.67 -8.79 -3.51
CA ALA A 51 -6.95 -9.47 -3.70
C ALA A 51 -7.02 -10.33 -4.97
N ASN A 52 -6.22 -10.01 -5.99
CA ASN A 52 -6.06 -10.81 -7.21
C ASN A 52 -4.98 -11.92 -7.09
N GLY A 53 -4.45 -12.17 -5.89
CA GLY A 53 -3.54 -13.27 -5.62
C GLY A 53 -2.05 -12.93 -5.72
N HIS A 54 -1.69 -11.64 -5.83
CA HIS A 54 -0.30 -11.24 -5.72
C HIS A 54 0.20 -11.32 -4.27
N ASP A 55 1.48 -11.68 -4.09
CA ASP A 55 2.14 -11.56 -2.79
C ASP A 55 2.27 -10.08 -2.38
N LEU A 56 2.02 -9.79 -1.11
CA LEU A 56 2.06 -8.43 -0.58
C LEU A 56 3.46 -7.81 -0.70
N HIS A 57 4.49 -8.54 -0.28
CA HIS A 57 5.85 -8.01 -0.24
C HIS A 57 6.41 -7.84 -1.66
N GLU A 58 6.14 -8.78 -2.55
CA GLU A 58 6.52 -8.64 -3.97
C GLU A 58 5.83 -7.44 -4.63
N ALA A 59 4.55 -7.21 -4.35
CA ALA A 59 3.82 -6.05 -4.86
C ALA A 59 4.38 -4.75 -4.27
N CYS A 60 4.70 -4.72 -2.97
CA CYS A 60 5.35 -3.60 -2.32
C CYS A 60 6.70 -3.26 -2.96
N ASP A 61 7.56 -4.27 -3.19
CA ASP A 61 8.88 -4.09 -3.80
C ASP A 61 8.78 -3.51 -5.22
N LYS A 62 7.84 -4.03 -6.02
CA LYS A 62 7.58 -3.53 -7.38
C LYS A 62 7.14 -2.07 -7.37
N ILE A 63 6.22 -1.70 -6.48
CA ILE A 63 5.75 -0.33 -6.36
C ILE A 63 6.85 0.60 -5.86
N ALA A 64 7.62 0.19 -4.85
CA ALA A 64 8.74 0.97 -4.33
C ALA A 64 9.81 1.20 -5.40
N ALA A 65 10.13 0.18 -6.21
CA ALA A 65 11.03 0.32 -7.34
C ALA A 65 10.50 1.29 -8.40
N LEU A 66 9.20 1.22 -8.71
CA LEU A 66 8.55 2.14 -9.63
C LEU A 66 8.59 3.59 -9.12
N ALA A 67 8.27 3.81 -7.84
CA ALA A 67 8.32 5.12 -7.20
C ALA A 67 9.74 5.71 -7.25
N LYS A 68 10.78 4.91 -6.95
CA LYS A 68 12.18 5.35 -7.01
C LYS A 68 12.63 5.74 -8.42
N ALA A 69 12.11 5.06 -9.44
CA ALA A 69 12.40 5.35 -10.84
C ALA A 69 11.50 6.44 -11.45
N TRP A 70 10.54 6.97 -10.69
CA TRP A 70 9.57 7.93 -11.21
C TRP A 70 10.26 9.24 -11.60
N PRO A 71 10.02 9.77 -12.81
CA PRO A 71 10.62 11.03 -13.22
C PRO A 71 10.09 12.14 -12.32
N LYS A 72 11.01 12.94 -11.76
CA LYS A 72 10.61 14.15 -11.05
C LYS A 72 10.03 15.12 -12.07
N SER A 73 8.78 15.51 -11.86
CA SER A 73 8.20 16.67 -12.54
C SER A 73 9.10 17.88 -12.24
N GLU A 74 9.45 18.65 -13.28
CA GLU A 74 10.15 19.94 -13.13
C GLU A 74 9.31 20.95 -12.32
#